data_AF-A0A4Y2D3M6-F1
#
_entry.id   AF-A0A4Y2D3M6-F1
#
_cell.length_a   1.000
_cell.length_b   1.000
_cell.length_c   1.000
_cell.angle_alpha   90.00
_cell.angle_beta   90.00
_cell.angle_gamma   90.00
#
_symmetry.space_group_name_H-M   'P 1'
#
loop_
_entity.id
_entity.type
_entity.pdbx_description
1 polymer ?
#
loop_
_entity_poly.entity_id
_entity_poly.type
_entity_poly.pdbx_seq_one_letter_code
_entity_poly.pdbx_strand_id
1 'polypeptide(L)'
;MSTIGSIGEFDVSNPISWDNYAEQLKFFLEANEITNAEKKRAVLLAVCGIKTLGVLHSLLAPESPSTKSYDYLIKVLKEHFTPTSSETYRRFQFHKRLQHNNETVSSYVTELRRLAEEYNFGATLTERLRDQLVCGIKDEALQRRLL
;
A
#
# COMPACT_ATOMS: atom_id res chain seq x y z
N MET A 1 18.64 -24.13 9.42
CA MET A 1 17.27 -24.00 8.87
C MET A 1 17.37 -23.16 7.62
N SER A 2 16.89 -23.67 6.49
CA SER A 2 16.87 -22.93 5.23
C SER A 2 15.75 -21.90 5.28
N THR A 3 16.06 -20.63 5.03
CA THR A 3 15.06 -19.58 4.88
C THR A 3 14.26 -19.82 3.60
N ILE A 4 12.93 -19.81 3.71
CA ILE A 4 12.02 -19.94 2.57
C ILE A 4 11.76 -18.55 2.01
N GLY A 5 12.20 -18.32 0.77
CA GLY A 5 11.96 -17.08 0.03
C GLY A 5 12.93 -15.94 0.36
N SER A 6 12.73 -14.82 -0.33
CA SER A 6 13.42 -13.55 -0.09
C SER A 6 12.40 -12.42 -0.18
N ILE A 7 12.56 -11.39 0.65
CA ILE A 7 11.80 -10.14 0.56
C ILE A 7 12.73 -9.05 0.04
N GLY A 8 12.26 -8.26 -0.91
CA GLY A 8 12.98 -7.09 -1.39
C GLY A 8 13.00 -5.98 -0.33
N GLU A 9 13.84 -4.97 -0.53
CA GLU A 9 13.79 -3.76 0.30
C GLU A 9 12.50 -2.97 0.01
N PHE A 10 12.05 -2.19 1.00
CA PHE A 10 10.92 -1.29 0.78
C PHE A 10 11.32 -0.11 -0.11
N ASP A 11 10.54 0.15 -1.16
CA ASP A 11 10.72 1.32 -2.01
C ASP A 11 10.09 2.57 -1.40
N VAL A 12 10.90 3.33 -0.68
CA VAL A 12 10.49 4.61 -0.08
C VAL A 12 10.02 5.65 -1.10
N SER A 13 10.30 5.48 -2.41
CA SER A 13 9.78 6.37 -3.46
C SER A 13 8.32 6.10 -3.82
N ASN A 14 7.81 4.92 -3.45
CA ASN A 14 6.41 4.55 -3.56
C ASN A 14 5.81 4.25 -2.17
N PRO A 15 5.65 5.27 -1.30
CA PRO A 15 5.25 5.11 0.09
C PRO A 15 3.84 4.50 0.27
N ILE A 16 3.01 4.61 -0.76
CA ILE A 16 1.64 4.07 -0.85
C ILE A 16 1.61 2.54 -0.81
N SER A 17 2.70 1.89 -1.25
CA SER A 17 2.86 0.44 -1.26
C SER A 17 3.27 -0.16 0.10
N TRP A 18 3.38 0.67 1.15
CA TRP A 18 3.81 0.22 2.48
C TRP A 18 2.94 -0.91 3.03
N ASP A 19 1.62 -0.83 2.88
CA ASP A 19 0.71 -1.88 3.37
C ASP A 19 0.98 -3.23 2.69
N ASN A 20 1.22 -3.25 1.38
CA ASN A 20 1.57 -4.46 0.63
C ASN A 20 2.93 -5.03 1.08
N TYR A 21 3.91 -4.15 1.32
CA TYR A 21 5.20 -4.54 1.86
C TYR A 21 5.09 -5.16 3.26
N ALA A 22 4.33 -4.54 4.15
CA ALA A 22 4.11 -5.02 5.51
C ALA A 22 3.38 -6.38 5.51
N GLU A 23 2.42 -6.57 4.60
CA GLU A 23 1.74 -7.85 4.40
C GLU A 23 2.70 -8.94 3.88
N GLN A 24 3.53 -8.63 2.88
CA GLN A 24 4.54 -9.55 2.38
C GLN A 24 5.54 -9.95 3.48
N LEU A 25 5.97 -8.99 4.30
CA LEU A 25 6.83 -9.25 5.46
C LEU A 25 6.15 -10.18 6.47
N LYS A 26 4.85 -9.97 6.72
CA LYS A 26 4.07 -10.85 7.61
C LYS A 26 4.04 -12.28 7.09
N PHE A 27 3.75 -12.49 5.81
CA PHE A 27 3.78 -13.83 5.21
C PHE A 27 5.17 -14.47 5.25
N PHE A 28 6.22 -13.68 5.04
CA PHE A 28 7.60 -14.16 5.16
C PHE A 28 7.92 -14.65 6.58
N LEU A 29 7.51 -13.89 7.60
CA LEU A 29 7.68 -14.28 9.00
C LEU A 29 6.91 -15.57 9.33
N GLU A 30 5.68 -15.70 8.83
CA GLU A 30 4.83 -16.88 9.00
C GLU A 30 5.42 -18.13 8.32
N ALA A 31 5.83 -18.01 7.05
CA ALA A 31 6.41 -19.11 6.27
C ALA A 31 7.73 -19.64 6.87
N ASN A 32 8.45 -18.80 7.63
CA ASN A 32 9.70 -19.16 8.29
C ASN A 32 9.53 -19.45 9.78
N GLU A 33 8.28 -19.58 10.27
CA GLU A 33 7.92 -19.87 11.66
C GLU A 33 8.57 -18.90 12.68
N ILE A 34 8.77 -17.64 12.27
CA ILE A 34 9.41 -16.61 13.09
C ILE A 34 8.36 -16.01 14.02
N THR A 35 8.19 -16.64 15.19
CA THR A 35 7.20 -16.24 16.20
C THR A 35 7.77 -15.29 17.25
N ASN A 36 9.06 -15.39 17.56
CA ASN A 36 9.72 -14.60 18.59
C ASN A 36 9.78 -13.10 18.23
N ALA A 37 9.34 -12.23 19.16
CA ALA A 37 9.24 -10.78 18.94
C ALA A 37 10.58 -10.11 18.59
N GLU A 38 11.66 -10.51 19.26
CA GLU A 38 13.01 -9.98 19.01
C GLU A 38 13.50 -10.38 17.62
N LYS A 39 13.22 -11.63 17.19
CA LYS A 39 13.53 -12.09 15.83
C LYS A 39 12.71 -11.36 14.78
N LYS A 40 11.40 -11.15 15.00
CA LYS A 40 10.55 -10.37 14.07
C LYS A 40 11.11 -8.97 13.86
N ARG A 41 11.49 -8.29 14.96
CA ARG A 41 12.15 -6.98 14.89
C ARG A 41 13.47 -7.04 14.13
N ALA A 42 14.34 -8.00 14.45
CA ALA A 42 15.63 -8.14 13.80
C ALA A 42 15.47 -8.37 12.28
N VAL A 43 14.51 -9.19 11.86
CA VAL A 43 14.20 -9.41 10.44
C VAL A 43 13.73 -8.11 9.79
N LEU A 44 12.76 -7.39 10.38
CA LEU A 44 12.30 -6.09 9.85
C LEU A 44 13.47 -5.13 9.63
N LEU A 45 14.31 -4.93 10.65
CA LEU A 45 15.45 -4.00 10.58
C LEU A 45 16.51 -4.44 9.56
N ALA A 46 16.66 -5.75 9.34
CA ALA A 46 17.60 -6.29 8.36
C ALA A 46 17.10 -6.17 6.92
N VAL A 47 15.80 -6.32 6.68
CA VAL A 47 15.23 -6.44 5.31
C VAL A 47 14.54 -5.17 4.79
N CYS A 48 14.24 -4.20 5.66
CA CYS A 48 13.53 -2.97 5.26
C CYS A 48 14.35 -2.02 4.37
N GLY A 49 15.67 -2.24 4.27
CA GLY A 49 16.59 -1.42 3.48
C GLY A 49 17.09 -0.18 4.22
N ILE A 50 18.24 0.33 3.79
CA ILE A 50 18.97 1.42 4.46
C ILE A 50 18.14 2.70 4.57
N LYS A 51 17.37 3.03 3.52
CA LYS A 51 16.54 4.24 3.49
C LYS A 51 15.44 4.20 4.54
N THR A 52 14.73 3.08 4.64
CA THR A 52 13.67 2.86 5.64
C THR A 52 14.23 2.85 7.05
N LEU A 53 15.41 2.25 7.25
CA LEU A 53 16.10 2.28 8.54
C LEU A 53 16.50 3.72 8.94
N GLY A 54 16.96 4.53 7.98
CA GLY A 54 17.23 5.96 8.20
C GLY A 54 16.00 6.76 8.62
N VAL A 55 14.84 6.45 8.04
CA VAL A 55 13.54 7.03 8.46
C VAL A 55 13.23 6.63 9.91
N LEU A 56 13.36 5.35 10.28
CA LEU A 56 13.16 4.89 11.66
C LEU A 56 14.08 5.62 12.63
N HIS A 57 15.37 5.73 12.33
CA HIS A 57 16.31 6.46 13.19
C HIS A 57 15.93 7.93 13.37
N SER A 58 15.45 8.57 12.30
CA SER A 58 15.04 9.97 12.34
C SER A 58 13.75 10.17 13.15
N LEU A 59 12.79 9.25 13.04
CA LEU A 59 11.50 9.33 13.74
C LEU A 59 11.60 8.94 15.22
N LEU A 60 12.57 8.12 15.60
CA LEU A 60 12.71 7.57 16.95
C LEU A 60 13.77 8.26 17.80
N ALA A 61 14.53 9.20 17.23
CA ALA A 61 15.56 9.93 17.96
C ALA A 61 15.00 10.57 19.25
N PRO A 62 15.69 10.44 20.40
CA PRO A 62 17.04 9.90 20.60
C PRO A 62 17.14 8.38 20.82
N GLU A 63 16.04 7.65 20.78
CA GLU A 63 16.00 6.22 21.07
C GLU A 63 16.38 5.38 19.83
N SER A 64 16.89 4.16 20.05
CA SER A 64 17.24 3.25 18.95
C SER A 64 16.03 2.43 18.49
N PRO A 65 15.83 2.22 17.16
CA PRO A 65 14.82 1.30 16.64
C PRO A 65 14.93 -0.12 17.22
N SER A 66 16.14 -0.55 17.60
CA SER A 66 16.38 -1.87 18.24
C SER A 66 15.76 -2.00 19.64
N THR A 67 15.40 -0.90 20.29
CA THR A 67 14.81 -0.90 21.64
C THR A 67 13.28 -0.96 21.63
N LYS A 68 12.65 -0.83 20.46
CA LYS A 68 11.19 -0.82 20.31
C LYS A 68 10.66 -2.19 19.90
N SER A 69 9.35 -2.40 20.05
CA SER A 69 8.71 -3.63 19.58
C SER A 69 8.49 -3.60 18.06
N TYR A 70 8.41 -4.78 17.45
CA TYR A 70 8.07 -4.93 16.02
C TYR A 70 6.78 -4.17 15.66
N ASP A 71 5.72 -4.36 16.45
CA ASP A 71 4.41 -3.74 16.19
C ASP A 71 4.47 -2.21 16.25
N TYR A 72 5.27 -1.66 17.17
CA TYR A 72 5.47 -0.22 17.25
C TYR A 72 6.21 0.32 16.02
N LEU A 73 7.27 -0.37 15.56
CA LEU A 73 8.01 0.03 14.36
C LEU A 73 7.12 0.00 13.11
N ILE A 74 6.30 -1.06 12.95
CA ILE A 74 5.34 -1.16 11.84
C ILE A 74 4.34 -0.02 11.88
N LYS A 75 3.83 0.33 13.07
CA LYS A 75 2.90 1.45 13.25
C LYS A 75 3.54 2.79 12.86
N VAL A 76 4.72 3.09 13.37
CA VAL A 76 5.45 4.35 13.08
C VAL A 76 5.71 4.49 11.58
N LEU A 77 6.16 3.42 10.92
CA LEU A 77 6.40 3.44 9.47
C LEU A 77 5.10 3.59 8.67
N LYS A 78 4.02 2.94 9.11
CA LYS A 78 2.70 3.11 8.49
C LYS A 78 2.22 4.56 8.58
N GLU A 79 2.31 5.19 9.75
CA GLU A 79 1.91 6.58 9.93
C GLU A 79 2.76 7.54 9.09
N HIS A 80 4.06 7.24 8.92
CA HIS A 80 4.97 8.05 8.13
C HIS A 80 4.76 7.91 6.61
N PHE A 81 4.68 6.69 6.10
CA PHE A 81 4.54 6.43 4.66
C PHE A 81 3.10 6.53 4.17
N THR A 82 2.14 6.22 5.04
CA THR A 82 0.71 6.28 4.73
C THR A 82 -0.03 7.18 5.74
N PRO A 83 0.33 8.47 5.82
CA PRO A 83 -0.40 9.41 6.67
C PRO A 83 -1.84 9.52 6.21
N THR A 84 -2.77 9.93 7.09
CA THR A 84 -4.21 10.08 6.76
C THR A 84 -4.45 11.03 5.57
N SER A 85 -3.52 11.94 5.25
CA SER A 85 -3.52 12.74 4.02
C SER A 85 -3.42 11.92 2.73
N SER A 86 -2.88 10.70 2.81
CA SER A 86 -2.85 9.72 1.71
C SER A 86 -4.25 9.25 1.31
N GLU A 87 -5.22 9.23 2.23
CA GLU A 87 -6.62 8.91 1.91
C GLU A 87 -7.20 9.94 0.92
N THR A 88 -6.95 11.22 1.19
CA THR A 88 -7.35 12.32 0.31
C THR A 88 -6.61 12.24 -1.02
N TYR A 89 -5.31 11.91 -1.01
CA TYR A 89 -4.53 11.72 -2.23
C TYR A 89 -5.00 10.51 -3.07
N ARG A 90 -5.32 9.37 -2.44
CA ARG A 90 -5.85 8.17 -3.13
C ARG A 90 -7.24 8.44 -3.71
N ARG A 91 -8.12 9.13 -2.97
CA ARG A 91 -9.40 9.63 -3.52
C ARG A 91 -9.16 10.55 -4.71
N PHE A 92 -8.19 11.46 -4.62
CA PHE A 92 -7.82 12.32 -5.74
C PHE A 92 -7.33 11.51 -6.95
N GLN A 93 -6.48 10.50 -6.75
CA GLN A 93 -6.02 9.62 -7.84
C GLN A 93 -7.16 8.83 -8.47
N PHE A 94 -8.04 8.25 -7.65
CA PHE A 94 -9.24 7.55 -8.11
C PHE A 94 -10.13 8.48 -8.96
N HIS A 95 -10.41 9.70 -8.45
CA HIS A 95 -11.25 10.67 -9.15
C HIS A 95 -10.60 11.26 -10.41
N LYS A 96 -9.26 11.34 -10.45
CA LYS A 96 -8.51 11.82 -11.62
C LYS A 96 -8.35 10.72 -12.69
N ARG A 97 -8.66 9.46 -12.37
CA ARG A 97 -8.43 8.33 -13.28
C ARG A 97 -9.44 8.32 -14.43
N LEU A 98 -8.94 8.64 -15.63
CA LEU A 98 -9.67 8.58 -16.90
C LEU A 98 -9.13 7.47 -17.78
N GLN A 99 -9.96 6.82 -18.61
CA GLN A 99 -9.54 5.78 -19.55
C GLN A 99 -8.49 6.33 -20.53
N HIS A 100 -7.35 5.66 -20.66
CA HIS A 100 -6.29 6.08 -21.59
C HIS A 100 -6.66 5.77 -23.06
N ASN A 101 -6.03 6.47 -24.00
CA ASN A 101 -6.35 6.39 -25.43
C ASN A 101 -6.30 4.98 -26.04
N ASN A 102 -5.50 4.08 -25.47
CA ASN A 102 -5.32 2.70 -25.94
C ASN A 102 -5.70 1.67 -24.88
N GLU A 103 -6.41 2.08 -23.83
CA GLU A 103 -6.81 1.20 -22.75
C GLU A 103 -8.19 0.61 -23.01
N THR A 104 -8.34 -0.71 -22.84
CA THR A 104 -9.64 -1.36 -22.95
C THR A 104 -10.51 -1.01 -21.74
N VAL A 105 -11.84 -1.04 -21.91
CA VAL A 105 -12.78 -0.78 -20.79
C VAL A 105 -12.54 -1.78 -19.64
N SER A 106 -12.23 -3.04 -19.94
CA SER A 106 -11.93 -4.05 -18.93
C SER A 106 -10.66 -3.73 -18.12
N SER A 107 -9.59 -3.30 -18.79
CA SER A 107 -8.36 -2.84 -18.13
C SER A 107 -8.63 -1.62 -17.25
N TYR A 108 -9.42 -0.67 -17.76
CA TYR A 108 -9.80 0.53 -17.02
C TYR A 108 -10.59 0.19 -15.75
N VAL A 109 -11.60 -0.69 -15.84
CA VAL A 109 -12.39 -1.15 -14.70
C VAL A 109 -11.52 -1.90 -13.69
N THR A 110 -10.57 -2.72 -14.15
CA THR A 110 -9.63 -3.44 -13.28
C THR A 110 -8.78 -2.45 -12.49
N GLU A 111 -8.26 -1.41 -13.14
CA GLU A 111 -7.45 -0.39 -12.48
C GLU A 111 -8.27 0.49 -11.53
N LEU A 112 -9.52 0.83 -11.88
CA LEU A 112 -10.44 1.52 -10.96
C LEU A 112 -10.70 0.70 -9.70
N ARG A 113 -10.90 -0.62 -9.83
CA ARG A 113 -11.07 -1.54 -8.70
C ARG A 113 -9.80 -1.58 -7.85
N ARG A 114 -8.62 -1.70 -8.47
CA ARG A 114 -7.33 -1.68 -7.77
C ARG A 114 -7.14 -0.40 -6.95
N LEU A 115 -7.40 0.76 -7.54
CA LEU A 115 -7.33 2.05 -6.86
C LEU A 115 -8.38 2.20 -5.74
N ALA A 116 -9.49 1.47 -5.86
CA ALA A 116 -10.56 1.48 -4.87
C ALA A 116 -10.38 0.47 -3.74
N GLU A 117 -9.68 -0.64 -3.96
CA GLU A 117 -9.27 -1.62 -2.93
C GLU A 117 -8.26 -1.02 -1.95
N GLU A 118 -7.40 -0.12 -2.43
CA GLU A 118 -6.46 0.65 -1.60
C GLU A 118 -7.15 1.65 -0.64
N TYR A 119 -8.48 1.76 -0.70
CA TYR A 119 -9.26 2.66 0.11
C TYR A 119 -10.46 1.94 0.73
N ASN A 120 -10.79 2.28 1.98
CA ASN A 120 -11.96 1.70 2.64
C ASN A 120 -13.25 2.43 2.21
N PHE A 121 -13.72 2.22 0.96
CA PHE A 121 -15.00 2.78 0.47
C PHE A 121 -16.20 2.18 1.18
N GLY A 122 -15.99 1.12 1.97
CA GLY A 122 -17.01 0.47 2.77
C GLY A 122 -18.21 0.14 1.90
N ALA A 123 -19.41 0.45 2.40
CA ALA A 123 -20.66 0.18 1.69
C ALA A 123 -20.81 0.94 0.35
N THR A 124 -20.06 2.02 0.13
CA THR A 124 -20.21 2.89 -1.05
C THR A 124 -19.30 2.52 -2.23
N LEU A 125 -18.48 1.47 -2.10
CA LEU A 125 -17.50 1.07 -3.11
C LEU A 125 -18.13 0.88 -4.50
N THR A 126 -19.22 0.12 -4.58
CA THR A 126 -19.89 -0.19 -5.84
C THR A 126 -20.46 1.06 -6.52
N GLU A 127 -21.06 1.96 -5.74
CA GLU A 127 -21.61 3.23 -6.23
C GLU A 127 -20.50 4.11 -6.78
N ARG A 128 -19.41 4.27 -6.02
CA ARG A 128 -18.24 5.09 -6.41
C ARG A 128 -17.55 4.56 -7.67
N LEU A 129 -17.42 3.23 -7.79
CA LEU A 129 -16.86 2.59 -8.99
C LEU A 129 -17.71 2.85 -10.23
N ARG A 130 -19.04 2.74 -10.10
CA ARG A 130 -19.96 3.00 -11.19
C ARG A 130 -19.90 4.47 -11.61
N ASP A 131 -19.97 5.38 -10.66
CA ASP A 131 -19.97 6.82 -10.93
C ASP A 131 -18.64 7.24 -11.58
N GLN A 132 -17.51 6.74 -11.09
CA GLN A 132 -16.20 7.02 -11.69
C GLN A 132 -16.04 6.38 -13.08
N LEU A 133 -16.55 5.16 -13.29
CA LEU A 133 -16.55 4.51 -14.60
C LEU A 133 -17.30 5.39 -15.62
N VAL A 134 -18.49 5.87 -15.28
CA VAL A 134 -19.27 6.74 -16.17
C VAL A 134 -18.55 8.06 -16.42
N CYS A 135 -17.99 8.69 -15.39
CA CYS A 135 -17.27 9.97 -15.53
C CYS A 135 -15.99 9.87 -16.35
N GLY A 136 -15.28 8.74 -16.30
CA GLY A 136 -13.94 8.61 -16.88
C GLY A 136 -13.83 7.72 -18.12
N ILE A 137 -14.93 7.11 -18.59
CA ILE A 137 -14.93 6.35 -19.84
C ILE A 137 -14.80 7.26 -21.05
N LYS A 138 -14.04 6.83 -22.05
CA LYS A 138 -13.76 7.63 -23.25
C LYS A 138 -14.85 7.53 -24.31
N ASP A 139 -15.53 6.40 -24.37
CA ASP A 139 -16.60 6.16 -25.35
C ASP A 139 -17.87 6.93 -24.94
N GLU A 140 -18.12 8.07 -25.59
CA GLU A 140 -19.29 8.91 -25.33
C GLU A 140 -20.62 8.19 -25.58
N ALA A 141 -20.69 7.27 -26.55
CA ALA A 141 -21.90 6.52 -26.83
C ALA A 141 -22.19 5.51 -25.71
N LEU A 142 -21.15 4.84 -25.21
CA LEU A 142 -21.25 3.98 -24.04
C LEU A 142 -21.56 4.78 -22.77
N GLN A 143 -20.92 5.94 -22.58
CA GLN A 143 -21.20 6.84 -21.46
C GLN A 143 -22.68 7.23 -21.40
N ARG A 144 -23.27 7.65 -22.53
CA ARG A 144 -24.70 8.01 -22.63
C ARG A 144 -25.65 6.85 -22.36
N ARG A 145 -25.22 5.60 -22.59
CA ARG A 145 -26.02 4.40 -22.29
C ARG A 145 -25.97 4.00 -20.82
N LEU A 146 -24.94 4.45 -20.10
CA LEU A 146 -24.72 4.14 -18.69
C LEU A 146 -25.27 5.23 -17.75
N LEU A 147 -25.58 6.42 -18.29
CA LEU A 147 -26.32 7.50 -17.65
C LEU A 147 -27.84 7.22 -17.70
#